data_AF-A0A9D5EYB9-F1
#
_entry.id   AF-A0A9D5EYB9-F1
#
_cell.length_a   1.000
_cell.length_b   1.000
_cell.length_c   1.000
_cell.angle_alpha   90.00
_cell.angle_beta   90.00
_cell.angle_gamma   90.00
#
_symmetry.space_group_name_H-M   'P 1'
#
loop_
_entity.id
_entity.type
_entity.pdbx_description
1 polymer ?
#
loop_
_entity_poly.entity_id
_entity_poly.type
_entity_poly.pdbx_seq_one_letter_code
_entity_poly.pdbx_strand_id
1 'polypeptide(L)' 'MKTRLSVVAIALSTLVAGHALAADPSTAKTREQVRAELIEAQRTGDLIADGETGLRFNQLYPNLYPQATVAAVGKTRAE' A
#
# COMPACT_ATOMS: atom_id res chain seq x y z
N MET A 1 -44.20 28.92 31.19
CA MET A 1 -44.50 27.50 30.90
C MET A 1 -44.60 27.31 29.40
N LYS A 2 -43.77 26.40 28.85
CA LYS A 2 -43.95 25.55 27.65
C LYS A 2 -44.43 26.17 26.33
N THR A 3 -43.55 26.10 25.32
CA THR A 3 -43.89 25.59 23.97
C THR A 3 -42.60 25.23 23.22
N ARG A 4 -42.14 23.99 23.38
CA ARG A 4 -41.11 23.35 22.55
C ARG A 4 -41.84 22.28 21.74
N LEU A 5 -42.25 22.60 20.52
CA LEU A 5 -42.84 21.65 19.58
C LEU A 5 -42.47 22.10 18.16
N SER A 6 -41.40 21.53 17.61
CA SER A 6 -41.17 21.49 16.16
C SER A 6 -40.61 20.12 15.77
N VAL A 7 -41.48 19.12 15.94
CA VAL A 7 -41.94 18.19 14.91
C VAL A 7 -41.04 18.04 13.67
N VAL A 8 -40.45 16.84 13.59
CA VAL A 8 -40.46 15.93 12.42
C VAL A 8 -39.44 16.15 11.29
N ALA A 9 -38.49 15.21 11.30
CA ALA A 9 -38.05 14.37 10.18
C ALA A 9 -37.70 15.09 8.86
N ILE A 10 -36.44 15.50 8.75
CA ILE A 10 -35.78 15.54 7.45
C ILE A 10 -35.41 14.09 7.11
N ALA A 11 -36.26 13.46 6.31
CA ALA A 11 -36.02 12.14 5.73
C ALA A 11 -34.76 12.19 4.83
N LEU A 12 -33.73 11.43 5.18
CA LEU A 12 -32.56 11.21 4.31
C LEU A 12 -32.97 10.31 3.14
N SER A 13 -33.58 10.92 2.11
CA SER A 13 -33.89 10.26 0.84
C SER A 13 -32.63 10.15 -0.02
N THR A 14 -32.06 8.95 0.00
CA THR A 14 -31.44 8.20 -1.11
C THR A 14 -31.08 8.98 -2.39
N LEU A 15 -29.79 8.95 -2.76
CA LEU A 15 -29.41 8.43 -4.08
C LEU A 15 -27.95 7.95 -4.04
N VAL A 16 -27.77 6.64 -4.13
CA VAL A 16 -26.49 6.02 -4.50
C VAL A 16 -26.19 6.47 -5.92
N ALA A 17 -25.40 7.53 -6.07
CA ALA A 17 -24.70 7.81 -7.32
C ALA A 17 -23.57 6.77 -7.42
N GLY A 18 -23.55 6.01 -8.51
CA GLY A 18 -22.60 4.93 -8.74
C GLY A 18 -21.15 5.39 -8.51
N HIS A 19 -20.44 4.65 -7.67
CA HIS A 19 -18.99 4.77 -7.56
C HIS A 19 -18.39 4.19 -8.84
N ALA A 20 -18.21 5.03 -9.86
CA ALA A 20 -17.21 4.75 -10.86
C ALA A 20 -15.87 4.69 -10.10
N LEU A 21 -15.27 3.51 -9.94
CA LEU A 21 -13.86 3.40 -9.61
C LEU A 21 -13.07 3.96 -10.81
N ALA A 22 -13.01 5.29 -10.92
CA ALA A 22 -11.86 5.92 -11.50
C ALA A 22 -10.67 5.49 -10.62
N ALA A 23 -9.59 4.99 -11.23
CA ALA A 23 -8.35 4.73 -10.53
C ALA A 23 -8.03 5.97 -9.68
N ASP A 24 -8.19 5.84 -8.37
CA ASP A 24 -8.06 6.94 -7.44
C ASP A 24 -6.66 7.53 -7.62
N PRO A 25 -6.51 8.78 -8.12
CA PRO A 25 -5.20 9.38 -8.31
C PRO A 25 -4.49 9.59 -6.95
N SER A 26 -5.22 9.50 -5.83
CA SER A 26 -4.64 9.48 -4.48
C SER A 26 -3.84 8.21 -4.18
N THR A 27 -4.02 7.14 -4.96
CA THR A 27 -3.24 5.89 -4.85
C THR A 27 -2.04 5.86 -5.81
N ALA A 28 -1.94 6.83 -6.74
CA ALA A 28 -0.80 6.92 -7.63
C ALA A 28 0.44 7.40 -6.85
N LYS A 29 1.45 6.53 -6.69
CA LYS A 29 2.74 6.93 -6.12
C LYS A 29 3.28 8.15 -6.86
N THR A 30 3.76 9.13 -6.11
CA THR A 30 4.40 10.30 -6.73
C THR A 30 5.66 9.86 -7.47
N ARG A 31 6.07 10.61 -8.51
CA ARG A 31 7.30 10.30 -9.25
C ARG A 31 8.53 10.22 -8.33
N GLU A 32 8.56 11.06 -7.30
CA GLU A 32 9.61 11.04 -6.29
C GLU A 32 9.59 9.76 -5.45
N GLN A 33 8.41 9.32 -5.00
CA GLN A 33 8.26 8.05 -4.28
C GLN A 33 8.71 6.85 -5.13
N VAL A 34 8.35 6.83 -6.41
CA VAL A 34 8.79 5.76 -7.34
C VAL A 34 10.31 5.76 -7.50
N ARG A 35 10.93 6.94 -7.60
CA ARG A 35 12.39 7.05 -7.67
C ARG A 35 13.06 6.59 -6.37
N ALA A 36 12.51 6.97 -5.23
CA ALA A 36 13.01 6.54 -3.92
C ALA A 36 12.97 5.02 -3.79
N GLU A 37 11.86 4.39 -4.17
CA GLU A 37 11.69 2.94 -4.17
C GLU A 37 12.64 2.23 -5.15
N LEU A 38 12.87 2.81 -6.34
CA LEU A 38 13.82 2.25 -7.29
C LEU A 38 15.26 2.28 -6.74
N ILE A 39 15.67 3.39 -6.15
CA ILE A 39 16.98 3.52 -5.51
C ILE A 39 17.12 2.53 -4.35
N GLU A 40 16.06 2.36 -3.56
CA GLU A 40 16.03 1.37 -2.49
C GLU A 40 16.20 -0.05 -3.01
N ALA A 41 15.40 -0.45 -4.00
CA ALA A 41 15.46 -1.77 -4.62
C ALA A 41 16.83 -2.06 -5.24
N GLN A 42 17.48 -1.04 -5.82
CA GLN A 42 18.85 -1.15 -6.32
C GLN A 42 19.85 -1.35 -5.18
N ARG A 43 19.70 -0.61 -4.08
CA ARG A 43 20.57 -0.71 -2.89
C ARG A 43 20.45 -2.05 -2.18
N THR A 44 19.24 -2.61 -2.09
CA THR A 44 18.98 -3.92 -1.45
C THR A 44 19.23 -5.10 -2.38
N GLY A 45 19.41 -4.85 -3.69
CA GLY A 45 19.58 -5.89 -4.69
C GLY A 45 18.29 -6.66 -4.98
N ASP A 46 17.13 -6.06 -4.75
CA ASP A 46 15.82 -6.68 -4.97
C ASP A 46 15.36 -6.67 -6.43
N LEU A 47 16.12 -6.00 -7.32
CA LEU A 47 15.88 -6.04 -8.75
C LEU A 47 16.14 -7.46 -9.30
N ILE A 48 15.37 -7.83 -10.32
CA ILE A 48 15.56 -9.09 -11.05
C ILE A 48 16.86 -9.02 -11.84
N ALA A 49 17.74 -9.97 -11.60
CA ALA A 49 19.02 -10.11 -12.29
C ALA A 49 18.93 -11.03 -13.51
N ASP A 50 18.04 -12.01 -13.46
CA ASP A 50 17.80 -12.97 -14.53
C ASP A 50 16.29 -13.10 -14.81
N GLY A 51 15.89 -12.78 -16.03
CA GLY A 51 14.49 -12.81 -16.47
C GLY A 51 13.95 -14.21 -16.70
N GLU A 52 14.80 -15.23 -16.87
CA GLU A 52 14.38 -16.62 -17.08
C GLU A 52 14.12 -17.32 -15.74
N THR A 53 15.02 -17.14 -14.77
CA THR A 53 14.91 -17.77 -13.44
C THR A 53 14.15 -16.91 -12.43
N GLY A 54 14.03 -15.60 -12.66
CA GLY A 54 13.44 -14.65 -11.72
C GLY A 54 14.31 -14.37 -10.49
N LEU A 55 15.58 -14.78 -10.51
CA LEU A 55 16.50 -14.55 -9.40
C LEU A 55 16.84 -13.06 -9.27
N ARG A 56 16.97 -12.62 -8.02
CA ARG A 56 17.34 -11.24 -7.66
C ARG A 56 18.85 -11.09 -7.48
N PHE A 57 19.36 -9.87 -7.62
CA PHE A 57 20.80 -9.60 -7.44
C PHE A 57 21.32 -9.98 -6.05
N ASN A 58 20.52 -9.76 -5.00
CA ASN A 58 20.88 -10.15 -3.63
C ASN A 58 20.95 -11.67 -3.42
N GLN A 59 20.28 -12.46 -4.26
CA GLN A 59 20.33 -13.93 -4.21
C GLN A 59 21.55 -14.47 -4.96
N LEU A 60 21.92 -13.86 -6.08
CA LEU A 60 23.10 -14.26 -6.87
C LEU A 60 24.42 -13.77 -6.25
N TYR A 61 24.42 -12.54 -5.71
CA TYR A 61 25.62 -11.89 -5.17
C TYR A 61 25.39 -11.39 -3.74
N PRO A 62 25.08 -12.27 -2.78
CA PRO A 62 24.73 -11.86 -1.41
C PRO A 62 25.83 -11.02 -0.74
N ASN A 63 27.09 -11.27 -1.05
CA ASN A 63 28.22 -10.52 -0.46
C ASN A 63 28.30 -9.05 -0.90
N LEU A 64 27.59 -8.67 -1.98
CA LEU A 64 27.59 -7.30 -2.52
C LEU A 64 26.43 -6.45 -2.00
N TYR A 65 25.44 -7.07 -1.34
CA TYR A 65 24.23 -6.40 -0.89
C TYR A 65 24.08 -6.52 0.63
N PRO A 66 23.49 -5.49 1.28
CA PRO A 66 23.15 -5.60 2.69
C PRO A 66 22.18 -6.77 2.86
N GLN A 67 22.58 -7.74 3.67
CA GLN A 67 21.70 -8.86 4.01
C GLN A 67 20.48 -8.30 4.70
N ALA A 68 19.31 -8.47 4.09
CA ALA A 68 18.06 -8.20 4.77
C ALA A 68 18.05 -9.11 5.99
N THR A 69 18.19 -8.53 7.17
CA THR A 69 17.82 -9.23 8.39
C THR A 69 16.35 -9.51 8.23
N VAL A 70 16.02 -10.73 7.80
CA VAL A 70 14.67 -11.28 7.89
C VAL A 70 14.35 -11.22 9.37
N ALA A 71 13.78 -10.10 9.82
CA ALA A 71 13.01 -10.06 11.04
C ALA A 71 11.98 -11.14 10.81
N ALA A 72 12.20 -12.29 11.43
CA ALA A 72 11.37 -13.45 11.28
C ALA A 72 9.94 -12.95 11.43
N VAL A 73 9.17 -13.00 10.34
CA VAL A 73 7.71 -12.88 10.36
C VAL A 73 7.26 -14.15 11.06
N GLY A 74 7.49 -14.14 12.37
CA GLY A 74 7.54 -15.27 13.26
C GLY A 74 6.31 -15.21 14.12
N LYS A 75 5.26 -15.83 13.59
CA LYS A 75 4.15 -16.44 14.31
C LYS A 75 3.12 -15.46 14.85
N THR A 76 1.97 -15.50 14.19
CA THR A 76 0.62 -15.29 14.75
C THR A 76 0.60 -15.54 16.26
N ARG A 77 0.38 -14.47 17.04
CA ARG A 77 0.00 -14.59 18.44
C ARG A 77 -1.44 -15.11 18.49
N ALA A 78 -1.58 -16.42 18.40
CA ALA A 78 -2.68 -17.13 19.02
C ALA A 78 -2.37 -17.15 20.52
N GLU A 79 -2.90 -16.16 21.24
CA GLU A 79 -3.25 -16.21 22.67
C GLU A 79 -4.51 -15.37 22.87
#